data_AF-W1W410-F1
#
_entry.id   AF-W1W410-F1
#
_cell.length_a   1.000
_cell.length_b   1.000
_cell.length_c   1.000
_cell.angle_alpha   90.00
_cell.angle_beta   90.00
_cell.angle_gamma   90.00
#
_symmetry.space_group_name_H-M   'P 1'
#
loop_
_entity.id
_entity.type
_entity.pdbx_description
1 polymer ?
#
loop_
_entity_poly.entity_id
_entity_poly.type
_entity_poly.pdbx_seq_one_letter_code
_entity_poly.pdbx_strand_id
1 'polypeptide(L)'
;TITVQTVDGPVKVTTVYDLILANYGIDRGIGGEVATSYTDDTPYTPTWQEKITGVKADIAIATAREFADNAEKTKGRSMIIMGGGINHWYHADIIYRTILNLIMFCGTEGVNGGGWAHYVGQEKLRPVEGWGGIMTANDWSKAPRLQNGTSWFYFATEQYRSDCIDLADRVSKLAKPRYRHPGDYNVLAARLGWLPSYPTFNKGSQALINDARAAGASTEAEINQYVAQALKNKELQFCVEDPAAKENHPRNLFVWRANLIGSSSKGHEYFLKHLLGTKHGVLEDDDAPVKPEEIKWREADEAGKLDLLIDIDFRMASTGLYSDIVFPAATWYEKED
;
A
#
# COMPACT_ATOMS: atom_id res chain seq x y z
N THR A 1 19.54 6.19 28.90
CA THR A 1 20.52 6.23 27.80
C THR A 1 21.91 5.93 28.32
N ILE A 2 22.76 5.30 27.51
CA ILE A 2 24.21 5.17 27.76
C ILE A 2 24.99 5.89 26.67
N THR A 3 26.24 6.28 26.93
CA THR A 3 27.13 6.87 25.92
C THR A 3 28.00 5.78 25.31
N VAL A 4 28.02 5.68 23.99
CA VAL A 4 28.86 4.75 23.22
C VAL A 4 29.80 5.55 22.34
N GLN A 5 31.07 5.12 22.26
CA GLN A 5 32.05 5.73 21.36
C GLN A 5 31.89 5.18 19.93
N THR A 6 31.82 6.07 18.95
CA THR A 6 31.77 5.74 17.51
C THR A 6 32.96 6.37 16.78
N VAL A 7 33.11 6.05 15.49
CA VAL A 7 34.14 6.65 14.63
C VAL A 7 33.99 8.17 14.48
N ASP A 8 32.77 8.69 14.64
CA ASP A 8 32.44 10.11 14.56
C ASP A 8 32.37 10.79 15.94
N GLY A 9 32.74 10.07 17.01
CA GLY A 9 32.73 10.55 18.40
C GLY A 9 31.66 9.91 19.29
N PRO A 10 31.50 10.40 20.53
CA PRO A 10 30.56 9.84 21.50
C PRO A 10 29.11 10.15 21.15
N VAL A 11 28.25 9.13 21.15
CA VAL A 11 26.81 9.26 20.92
C VAL A 11 26.01 8.66 22.07
N LYS A 12 24.82 9.20 22.35
CA LYS A 12 23.88 8.62 23.32
C LYS A 12 23.00 7.59 22.63
N VAL A 13 22.88 6.42 23.24
CA VAL A 13 22.01 5.32 22.76
C VAL A 13 21.08 4.86 23.88
N THR A 14 19.99 4.20 23.48
CA THR A 14 19.05 3.54 24.39
C THR A 14 18.51 2.30 23.70
N THR A 15 17.94 1.37 24.47
CA THR A 15 17.32 0.18 23.89
C THR A 15 15.92 0.48 23.37
N VAL A 16 15.44 -0.32 22.41
CA VAL A 16 14.04 -0.27 21.96
C VAL A 16 13.08 -0.59 23.11
N TYR A 17 13.48 -1.47 24.04
CA TYR A 17 12.70 -1.78 25.25
C TYR A 17 12.46 -0.54 26.11
N ASP A 18 13.51 0.25 26.36
CA ASP A 18 13.37 1.50 27.12
C ASP A 18 12.47 2.51 26.39
N LEU A 19 12.58 2.59 25.05
CA LEU A 19 11.71 3.47 24.24
C LEU A 19 10.25 3.03 24.23
N ILE A 20 9.97 1.73 24.18
CA ILE A 20 8.60 1.20 24.25
C ILE A 20 7.98 1.54 25.60
N LEU A 21 8.68 1.29 26.71
CA LEU A 21 8.16 1.60 28.04
C LEU A 21 7.94 3.11 28.24
N ALA A 22 8.84 3.95 27.71
CA ALA A 22 8.65 5.40 27.71
C ALA A 22 7.43 5.81 26.86
N ASN A 23 7.24 5.21 25.67
CA ASN A 23 6.09 5.50 24.80
C ASN A 23 4.75 5.10 25.44
N TYR A 24 4.70 4.01 26.20
CA TYR A 24 3.52 3.58 26.97
C TYR A 24 3.37 4.35 28.31
N GLY A 25 4.25 5.31 28.61
CA GLY A 25 4.17 6.11 29.84
C GLY A 25 4.39 5.32 31.13
N ILE A 26 5.19 4.25 31.10
CA ILE A 26 5.42 3.40 32.28
C ILE A 26 6.47 4.04 33.20
N ASP A 27 6.07 4.37 34.44
CA ASP A 27 7.01 4.87 35.45
C ASP A 27 7.98 3.78 35.92
N ARG A 28 9.27 4.11 35.86
CA ARG A 28 10.39 3.27 36.28
C ARG A 28 11.29 3.97 37.29
N GLY A 29 10.82 5.06 37.90
CA GLY A 29 11.58 5.91 38.83
C GLY A 29 12.61 6.81 38.15
N ILE A 30 12.44 7.09 36.85
CA ILE A 30 13.39 7.85 36.03
C ILE A 30 12.89 9.24 35.63
N GLY A 31 11.64 9.59 36.00
CA GLY A 31 10.97 10.84 35.64
C GLY A 31 10.45 10.88 34.19
N GLY A 32 9.82 12.00 33.82
CA GLY A 32 9.20 12.22 32.50
C GLY A 32 7.67 12.28 32.57
N GLU A 33 7.02 12.30 31.41
CA GLU A 33 5.57 12.18 31.28
C GLU A 33 5.17 10.70 31.40
N VAL A 34 4.96 10.24 32.64
CA VAL A 34 4.63 8.85 32.96
C VAL A 34 3.40 8.77 33.86
N ALA A 35 2.73 7.62 33.83
CA ALA A 35 1.62 7.30 34.71
C ALA A 35 2.12 6.53 35.95
N THR A 36 1.61 6.92 37.12
CA THR A 36 1.80 6.24 38.41
C THR A 36 0.64 5.32 38.76
N SER A 37 -0.51 5.50 38.10
CA SER A 37 -1.74 4.74 38.28
C SER A 37 -2.51 4.59 36.97
N TYR A 38 -3.34 3.55 36.86
CA TYR A 38 -4.30 3.42 35.75
C TYR A 38 -5.36 4.53 35.72
N THR A 39 -5.55 5.24 36.84
CA THR A 39 -6.46 6.39 36.98
C THR A 39 -5.88 7.68 36.41
N ASP A 40 -4.58 7.71 36.10
CA ASP A 40 -3.92 8.91 35.58
C ASP A 40 -4.35 9.15 34.14
N ASP A 41 -4.59 10.41 33.79
CA ASP A 41 -4.97 10.83 32.43
C ASP A 41 -3.75 11.07 31.54
N THR A 42 -2.86 10.08 31.48
CA THR A 42 -1.63 10.09 30.67
C THR A 42 -1.86 9.23 29.42
N PRO A 43 -1.28 9.57 28.25
CA PRO A 43 -1.44 8.77 27.05
C PRO A 43 -1.24 7.26 27.27
N TYR A 44 -2.14 6.47 26.69
CA TYR A 44 -2.21 5.00 26.77
C TYR A 44 -2.59 4.38 28.13
N THR A 45 -3.00 5.17 29.14
CA THR A 45 -3.61 4.59 30.35
C THR A 45 -5.05 4.12 30.10
N PRO A 46 -5.60 3.24 30.96
CA PRO A 46 -7.02 2.87 30.92
C PRO A 46 -7.99 4.07 31.03
N THR A 47 -7.65 5.08 31.83
CA THR A 47 -8.45 6.32 31.98
C THR A 47 -8.38 7.19 30.73
N TRP A 48 -7.20 7.32 30.12
CA TRP A 48 -7.03 8.07 28.88
C TRP A 48 -7.78 7.40 27.72
N GLN A 49 -7.68 6.07 27.56
CA GLN A 49 -8.32 5.38 26.44
C GLN A 49 -9.86 5.43 26.54
N GLU A 50 -10.43 5.45 27.75
CA GLU A 50 -11.90 5.48 27.92
C GLU A 50 -12.51 6.73 27.27
N LYS A 51 -11.81 7.86 27.34
CA LYS A 51 -12.23 9.12 26.70
C LYS A 51 -12.20 9.06 25.17
N ILE A 52 -11.38 8.17 24.61
CA ILE A 52 -11.17 8.05 23.16
C ILE A 52 -12.09 6.97 22.57
N THR A 53 -12.21 5.83 23.25
CA THR A 53 -12.91 4.65 22.74
C THR A 53 -14.33 4.51 23.28
N GLY A 54 -14.64 5.14 24.42
CA GLY A 54 -15.87 4.91 25.18
C GLY A 54 -15.90 3.58 25.95
N VAL A 55 -14.86 2.75 25.87
CA VAL A 55 -14.75 1.49 26.63
C VAL A 55 -14.29 1.81 28.05
N LYS A 56 -15.04 1.38 29.06
CA LYS A 56 -14.72 1.65 30.46
C LYS A 56 -13.34 1.11 30.85
N ALA A 57 -12.61 1.89 31.65
CA ALA A 57 -11.26 1.57 32.10
C ALA A 57 -11.18 0.24 32.87
N ASP A 58 -12.19 -0.08 33.69
CA ASP A 58 -12.26 -1.33 34.44
C ASP A 58 -12.35 -2.56 33.52
N ILE A 59 -13.14 -2.48 32.44
CA ILE A 59 -13.25 -3.52 31.41
C ILE A 59 -11.92 -3.69 30.68
N ALA A 60 -11.27 -2.60 30.29
CA ALA A 60 -9.98 -2.65 29.61
C ALA A 60 -8.90 -3.30 30.50
N ILE A 61 -8.85 -2.93 31.79
CA ILE A 61 -7.92 -3.51 32.77
C ILE A 61 -8.19 -5.00 32.98
N ALA A 62 -9.46 -5.38 33.20
CA ALA A 62 -9.84 -6.78 33.42
C ALA A 62 -9.45 -7.65 32.21
N THR A 63 -9.82 -7.21 31.00
CA THR A 63 -9.53 -7.92 29.75
C THR A 63 -8.03 -8.10 29.53
N ALA A 64 -7.24 -7.04 29.73
CA ALA A 64 -5.79 -7.09 29.56
C ALA A 64 -5.14 -8.05 30.57
N ARG A 65 -5.59 -8.03 31.83
CA ARG A 65 -5.10 -8.93 32.88
C ARG A 65 -5.45 -10.38 32.60
N GLU A 66 -6.70 -10.67 32.26
CA GLU A 66 -7.14 -12.04 31.95
C GLU A 66 -6.44 -12.61 30.71
N PHE A 67 -6.23 -11.79 29.67
CA PHE A 67 -5.50 -12.19 28.48
C PHE A 67 -4.05 -12.58 28.81
N ALA A 68 -3.35 -11.75 29.59
CA ALA A 68 -1.97 -11.97 30.01
C ALA A 68 -1.83 -13.15 30.99
N ASP A 69 -2.72 -13.25 31.98
CA ASP A 69 -2.76 -14.34 32.97
C ASP A 69 -3.00 -15.70 32.30
N ASN A 70 -3.94 -15.77 31.35
CA ASN A 70 -4.12 -16.98 30.56
C ASN A 70 -2.86 -17.31 29.75
N ALA A 71 -2.24 -16.33 29.09
CA ALA A 71 -1.01 -16.56 28.34
C ALA A 71 0.11 -17.09 29.23
N GLU A 72 0.32 -16.50 30.41
CA GLU A 72 1.31 -16.95 31.39
C GLU A 72 1.05 -18.41 31.82
N LYS A 73 -0.17 -18.70 32.28
CA LYS A 73 -0.56 -20.05 32.78
C LYS A 73 -0.47 -21.13 31.71
N THR A 74 -0.74 -20.76 30.46
CA THR A 74 -0.83 -21.71 29.35
C THR A 74 0.42 -21.76 28.49
N LYS A 75 1.44 -20.95 28.82
CA LYS A 75 2.68 -20.76 28.05
C LYS A 75 2.42 -20.24 26.62
N GLY A 76 1.60 -19.21 26.52
CA GLY A 76 1.37 -18.43 25.30
C GLY A 76 0.05 -18.74 24.56
N ARG A 77 -0.91 -19.44 25.16
CA ARG A 77 -2.18 -19.83 24.48
C ARG A 77 -3.29 -18.79 24.64
N SER A 78 -2.98 -17.54 24.31
CA SER A 78 -3.95 -16.45 24.12
C SER A 78 -3.83 -15.94 22.68
N MET A 79 -4.95 -15.77 21.98
CA MET A 79 -4.99 -15.43 20.55
C MET A 79 -5.92 -14.23 20.31
N ILE A 80 -5.57 -13.40 19.32
CA ILE A 80 -6.43 -12.34 18.83
C ILE A 80 -6.79 -12.63 17.37
N ILE A 81 -8.07 -12.83 17.11
CA ILE A 81 -8.63 -13.02 15.76
C ILE A 81 -9.11 -11.67 15.25
N MET A 82 -8.68 -11.28 14.05
CA MET A 82 -8.99 -9.97 13.47
C MET A 82 -9.16 -10.00 11.95
N GLY A 83 -9.75 -8.95 11.38
CA GLY A 83 -9.99 -8.86 9.93
C GLY A 83 -10.24 -7.46 9.43
N GLY A 84 -11.00 -7.34 8.32
CA GLY A 84 -11.21 -6.08 7.60
C GLY A 84 -11.75 -4.92 8.44
N GLY A 85 -12.47 -5.19 9.54
CA GLY A 85 -13.01 -4.16 10.43
C GLY A 85 -11.97 -3.23 11.06
N ILE A 86 -10.74 -3.71 11.25
CA ILE A 86 -9.61 -2.90 11.72
C ILE A 86 -8.54 -2.68 10.64
N ASN A 87 -8.49 -3.53 9.61
CA ASN A 87 -7.50 -3.43 8.54
C ASN A 87 -7.84 -2.41 7.44
N HIS A 88 -9.12 -2.05 7.29
CA HIS A 88 -9.57 -1.13 6.23
C HIS A 88 -9.61 0.33 6.68
N TRP A 89 -8.86 0.66 7.74
CA TRP A 89 -8.65 2.04 8.18
C TRP A 89 -7.34 2.59 7.61
N TYR A 90 -7.27 3.90 7.39
CA TYR A 90 -6.04 4.57 6.93
C TYR A 90 -4.84 4.31 7.88
N HIS A 91 -5.09 4.26 9.19
CA HIS A 91 -4.11 3.94 10.24
C HIS A 91 -4.17 2.47 10.70
N ALA A 92 -4.52 1.54 9.80
CA ALA A 92 -4.57 0.12 10.12
C ALA A 92 -3.24 -0.43 10.65
N ASP A 93 -2.11 0.13 10.21
CA ASP A 93 -0.78 -0.21 10.67
C ASP A 93 -0.61 0.02 12.18
N ILE A 94 -1.10 1.14 12.71
CA ILE A 94 -1.05 1.46 14.14
C ILE A 94 -1.94 0.50 14.93
N ILE A 95 -3.12 0.19 14.41
CA ILE A 95 -4.05 -0.75 15.07
C ILE A 95 -3.43 -2.16 15.12
N TYR A 96 -2.87 -2.63 14.01
CA TYR A 96 -2.22 -3.94 13.93
C TYR A 96 -0.97 -4.02 14.81
N ARG A 97 -0.15 -2.97 14.83
CA ARG A 97 1.04 -2.90 15.70
C ARG A 97 0.68 -2.92 17.18
N THR A 98 -0.46 -2.34 17.57
CA THR A 98 -0.99 -2.47 18.94
C THR A 98 -1.26 -3.94 19.27
N ILE A 99 -1.92 -4.68 18.38
CA ILE A 99 -2.21 -6.11 18.57
C ILE A 99 -0.91 -6.93 18.59
N LEU A 100 0.03 -6.66 17.68
CA LEU A 100 1.34 -7.29 17.64
C LEU A 100 2.12 -7.04 18.96
N ASN A 101 2.05 -5.84 19.53
CA ASN A 101 2.67 -5.58 20.84
C ASN A 101 2.04 -6.44 21.93
N LEU A 102 0.71 -6.55 22.00
CA LEU A 102 0.03 -7.34 23.04
C LEU A 102 0.45 -8.81 23.01
N ILE A 103 0.46 -9.44 21.83
CA ILE A 103 0.84 -10.85 21.67
C ILE A 103 2.34 -11.07 21.91
N MET A 104 3.19 -10.10 21.55
CA MET A 104 4.63 -10.19 21.79
C MET A 104 4.95 -10.03 23.28
N PHE A 105 4.30 -9.11 23.98
CA PHE A 105 4.44 -8.94 25.42
C PHE A 105 3.96 -10.16 26.21
N CYS A 106 2.94 -10.86 25.71
CA CYS A 106 2.43 -12.09 26.32
C CYS A 106 3.11 -13.37 25.81
N GLY A 107 4.08 -13.27 24.90
CA GLY A 107 4.80 -14.42 24.35
C GLY A 107 3.91 -15.45 23.64
N THR A 108 2.87 -15.00 22.94
CA THR A 108 1.86 -15.90 22.34
C THR A 108 2.11 -16.22 20.87
N GLU A 109 2.90 -15.41 20.18
CA GLU A 109 3.20 -15.61 18.76
C GLU A 109 4.03 -16.89 18.54
N GLY A 110 3.62 -17.71 17.57
CA GLY A 110 4.28 -19.00 17.30
C GLY A 110 3.90 -20.16 18.24
N VAL A 111 2.92 -19.97 19.14
CA VAL A 111 2.41 -21.02 20.05
C VAL A 111 1.08 -21.57 19.53
N ASN A 112 0.92 -22.90 19.52
CA ASN A 112 -0.37 -23.53 19.18
C ASN A 112 -1.48 -23.07 20.13
N GLY A 113 -2.51 -22.41 19.59
CA GLY A 113 -3.60 -21.82 20.37
C GLY A 113 -3.35 -20.37 20.81
N GLY A 114 -2.26 -19.74 20.35
CA GLY A 114 -1.95 -18.33 20.59
C GLY A 114 -1.60 -17.54 19.32
N GLY A 115 -1.43 -16.22 19.47
CA GLY A 115 -0.81 -15.36 18.45
C GLY A 115 -1.76 -14.49 17.63
N TRP A 116 -1.22 -13.97 16.53
CA TRP A 116 -1.88 -13.09 15.56
C TRP A 116 -2.66 -13.90 14.52
N ALA A 117 -3.99 -13.86 14.58
CA ALA A 117 -4.85 -14.59 13.66
C ALA A 117 -5.63 -13.65 12.74
N HIS A 118 -4.97 -13.18 11.68
CA HIS A 118 -5.54 -12.31 10.67
C HIS A 118 -6.30 -13.08 9.59
N TYR A 119 -7.56 -12.69 9.34
CA TYR A 119 -8.40 -13.23 8.28
C TYR A 119 -9.05 -12.11 7.45
N VAL A 120 -8.81 -12.15 6.14
CA VAL A 120 -9.39 -11.25 5.13
C VAL A 120 -9.85 -12.06 3.91
N GLY A 121 -9.27 -11.83 2.73
CA GLY A 121 -9.45 -12.68 1.57
C GLY A 121 -8.63 -13.97 1.64
N GLN A 122 -8.87 -14.86 0.68
CA GLN A 122 -8.18 -16.13 0.54
C GLN A 122 -6.81 -15.94 -0.13
N GLU A 123 -5.85 -15.32 0.59
CA GLU A 123 -4.53 -14.97 0.04
C GLU A 123 -3.54 -16.14 -0.01
N LYS A 124 -3.68 -17.10 0.92
CA LYS A 124 -2.72 -18.19 1.09
C LYS A 124 -2.87 -19.29 0.02
N LEU A 125 -2.31 -19.05 -1.16
CA LEU A 125 -2.08 -20.07 -2.17
C LEU A 125 -0.94 -20.98 -1.70
N ARG A 126 -1.27 -22.19 -1.24
CA ARG A 126 -0.29 -23.09 -0.58
C ARG A 126 0.90 -23.46 -1.48
N PRO A 127 0.73 -23.87 -2.76
CA PRO A 127 1.85 -24.20 -3.64
C PRO A 127 2.36 -22.96 -4.43
N VAL A 128 2.66 -21.85 -3.73
CA VAL A 128 2.95 -20.55 -4.36
C VAL A 128 4.14 -20.56 -5.31
N GLU A 129 5.19 -21.34 -5.01
CA GLU A 129 6.39 -21.39 -5.84
C GLU A 129 6.11 -22.03 -7.22
N GLY A 130 5.43 -23.17 -7.23
CA GLY A 130 5.06 -23.87 -8.46
C GLY A 130 4.07 -23.07 -9.30
N TRP A 131 3.03 -22.55 -8.66
CA TRP A 131 2.04 -21.70 -9.34
C TRP A 131 2.66 -20.41 -9.87
N GLY A 132 3.53 -19.77 -9.08
CA GLY A 132 4.18 -18.51 -9.44
C GLY A 132 5.03 -18.66 -10.70
N GLY A 133 5.72 -19.79 -10.87
CA GLY A 133 6.45 -20.12 -12.10
C GLY A 133 5.58 -20.07 -13.35
N ILE A 134 4.42 -20.73 -13.31
CA ILE A 134 3.46 -20.79 -14.43
C ILE A 134 2.79 -19.44 -14.67
N MET A 135 2.23 -18.82 -13.61
CA MET A 135 1.49 -17.55 -13.73
C MET A 135 2.33 -16.44 -14.37
N THR A 136 3.63 -16.42 -14.04
CA THR A 136 4.56 -15.40 -14.55
C THR A 136 5.28 -15.81 -15.83
N ALA A 137 5.03 -17.02 -16.35
CA ALA A 137 5.78 -17.64 -17.46
C ALA A 137 7.31 -17.62 -17.22
N ASN A 138 7.73 -17.77 -15.96
CA ASN A 138 9.13 -17.70 -15.54
C ASN A 138 9.98 -18.90 -16.03
N ASP A 139 9.32 -19.93 -16.56
CA ASP A 139 9.90 -21.04 -17.30
C ASP A 139 10.32 -20.64 -18.73
N TRP A 140 9.77 -19.56 -19.29
CA TRP A 140 10.11 -19.03 -20.62
C TRP A 140 10.88 -17.71 -20.59
N SER A 141 10.48 -16.78 -19.73
CA SER A 141 11.09 -15.45 -19.64
C SER A 141 11.19 -15.00 -18.18
N LYS A 142 12.28 -14.35 -17.81
CA LYS A 142 12.48 -13.84 -16.45
C LYS A 142 11.92 -12.43 -16.31
N ALA A 143 11.72 -12.02 -15.06
CA ALA A 143 11.29 -10.66 -14.67
C ALA A 143 9.90 -10.26 -15.21
N PRO A 144 8.81 -10.93 -14.76
CA PRO A 144 7.46 -10.51 -15.09
C PRO A 144 7.19 -9.09 -14.60
N ARG A 145 6.30 -8.37 -15.30
CA ARG A 145 5.87 -7.03 -14.89
C ARG A 145 4.75 -7.12 -13.86
N LEU A 146 5.12 -7.30 -12.60
CA LEU A 146 4.19 -7.18 -11.49
C LEU A 146 3.96 -5.71 -11.15
N GLN A 147 2.74 -5.37 -10.73
CA GLN A 147 2.37 -4.01 -10.38
C GLN A 147 1.46 -4.00 -9.15
N ASN A 148 1.65 -3.04 -8.25
CA ASN A 148 0.77 -2.87 -7.11
C ASN A 148 -0.49 -2.08 -7.52
N GLY A 149 -1.66 -2.71 -7.37
CA GLY A 149 -2.93 -2.19 -7.90
C GLY A 149 -3.31 -0.80 -7.37
N THR A 150 -3.05 -0.51 -6.09
CA THR A 150 -3.41 0.79 -5.48
C THR A 150 -2.75 1.96 -6.20
N SER A 151 -1.42 1.93 -6.40
CA SER A 151 -0.73 3.00 -7.15
C SER A 151 -1.23 3.06 -8.58
N TRP A 152 -1.38 1.90 -9.23
CA TRP A 152 -1.79 1.85 -10.63
C TRP A 152 -3.15 2.50 -10.87
N PHE A 153 -4.17 2.12 -10.09
CA PHE A 153 -5.51 2.71 -10.23
C PHE A 153 -5.55 4.18 -9.80
N TYR A 154 -4.80 4.57 -8.76
CA TYR A 154 -4.73 5.97 -8.32
C TYR A 154 -4.27 6.91 -9.46
N PHE A 155 -3.29 6.50 -10.26
CA PHE A 155 -2.83 7.28 -11.43
C PHE A 155 -3.67 7.04 -12.70
N ALA A 156 -4.07 5.80 -12.98
CA ALA A 156 -4.85 5.47 -14.16
C ALA A 156 -6.24 6.12 -14.14
N THR A 157 -6.82 6.29 -12.95
CA THR A 157 -8.14 6.93 -12.75
C THR A 157 -8.05 8.39 -12.31
N GLU A 158 -6.85 8.96 -12.32
CA GLU A 158 -6.57 10.36 -11.98
C GLU A 158 -7.06 10.84 -10.60
N GLN A 159 -7.30 9.92 -9.66
CA GLN A 159 -7.71 10.23 -8.28
C GLN A 159 -6.71 11.13 -7.54
N TYR A 160 -5.45 11.17 -7.99
CA TYR A 160 -4.44 12.10 -7.47
C TYR A 160 -4.80 13.58 -7.64
N ARG A 161 -5.75 13.92 -8.51
CA ARG A 161 -6.16 15.32 -8.76
C ARG A 161 -7.07 15.88 -7.68
N SER A 162 -7.77 15.00 -6.96
CA SER A 162 -8.74 15.34 -5.92
C SER A 162 -8.33 14.71 -4.58
N ASP A 163 -7.06 14.32 -4.43
CA ASP A 163 -6.55 13.74 -3.19
C ASP A 163 -6.55 14.80 -2.09
N CYS A 164 -7.39 14.63 -1.09
CA CYS A 164 -7.57 15.59 0.00
C CYS A 164 -6.50 15.50 1.10
N ILE A 165 -5.50 14.63 0.96
CA ILE A 165 -4.44 14.46 1.96
C ILE A 165 -3.29 15.43 1.71
N ASP A 166 -3.02 16.27 2.72
CA ASP A 166 -1.76 16.98 2.86
C ASP A 166 -0.84 16.26 3.85
N LEU A 167 0.35 15.87 3.40
CA LEU A 167 1.33 15.18 4.24
C LEU A 167 1.96 16.09 5.31
N ALA A 168 1.80 17.43 5.21
CA ALA A 168 2.16 18.33 6.30
C ALA A 168 1.37 18.04 7.58
N ASP A 169 0.12 17.58 7.47
CA ASP A 169 -0.73 17.22 8.61
C ASP A 169 -0.48 15.79 9.13
N ARG A 170 0.32 15.00 8.40
CA ARG A 170 0.56 13.57 8.69
C ARG A 170 1.96 13.27 9.19
N VAL A 171 2.92 14.14 8.90
CA VAL A 171 4.30 13.96 9.35
C VAL A 171 4.40 14.11 10.88
N SER A 172 5.42 13.48 11.48
CA SER A 172 5.78 13.77 12.87
C SER A 172 6.05 15.26 13.07
N LYS A 173 5.62 15.81 14.21
CA LYS A 173 5.90 17.21 14.61
C LYS A 173 7.40 17.53 14.70
N LEU A 174 8.26 16.51 14.73
CA LEU A 174 9.72 16.65 14.76
C LEU A 174 10.36 16.69 13.36
N ALA A 175 9.57 16.54 12.30
CA ALA A 175 10.06 16.46 10.93
C ALA A 175 9.24 17.38 10.00
N LYS A 176 9.78 17.60 8.80
CA LYS A 176 9.08 18.25 7.69
C LYS A 176 8.92 17.21 6.58
N PRO A 177 7.77 17.12 5.91
CA PRO A 177 7.64 16.19 4.82
C PRO A 177 8.49 16.67 3.64
N ARG A 178 9.00 15.73 2.84
CA ARG A 178 9.75 16.07 1.62
C ARG A 178 8.82 16.64 0.55
N TYR A 179 7.65 16.02 0.40
CA TYR A 179 6.58 16.45 -0.49
C TYR A 179 5.28 16.56 0.31
N ARG A 180 4.40 17.49 -0.06
CA ARG A 180 3.08 17.61 0.58
C ARG A 180 2.05 16.67 -0.05
N HIS A 181 2.16 16.44 -1.36
CA HIS A 181 1.25 15.56 -2.09
C HIS A 181 1.71 14.09 -2.04
N PRO A 182 0.85 13.12 -1.68
CA PRO A 182 1.24 11.72 -1.58
C PRO A 182 1.66 11.09 -2.92
N GLY A 183 1.10 11.56 -4.04
CA GLY A 183 1.50 11.14 -5.38
C GLY A 183 3.00 11.33 -5.66
N ASP A 184 3.63 12.39 -5.14
CA ASP A 184 5.06 12.66 -5.38
C ASP A 184 5.97 11.63 -4.72
N TYR A 185 5.57 11.10 -3.55
CA TYR A 185 6.27 10.00 -2.92
C TYR A 185 6.19 8.71 -3.74
N ASN A 186 5.09 8.49 -4.46
CA ASN A 186 4.95 7.35 -5.37
C ASN A 186 5.90 7.49 -6.57
N VAL A 187 5.99 8.68 -7.16
CA VAL A 187 6.94 8.99 -8.24
C VAL A 187 8.38 8.78 -7.76
N LEU A 188 8.72 9.29 -6.57
CA LEU A 188 10.02 9.06 -5.96
C LEU A 188 10.29 7.55 -5.76
N ALA A 189 9.33 6.81 -5.19
CA ALA A 189 9.48 5.40 -4.92
C ALA A 189 9.66 4.57 -6.21
N ALA A 190 8.95 4.91 -7.28
CA ALA A 190 9.14 4.29 -8.60
C ALA A 190 10.55 4.55 -9.16
N ARG A 191 11.02 5.80 -9.13
CA ARG A 191 12.36 6.19 -9.63
C ARG A 191 13.49 5.53 -8.86
N LEU A 192 13.32 5.30 -7.56
CA LEU A 192 14.30 4.65 -6.69
C LEU A 192 14.19 3.11 -6.69
N GLY A 193 13.24 2.53 -7.44
CA GLY A 193 13.02 1.09 -7.48
C GLY A 193 12.45 0.50 -6.19
N TRP A 194 11.82 1.32 -5.35
CA TRP A 194 11.12 0.87 -4.13
C TRP A 194 9.75 0.26 -4.44
N LEU A 195 9.12 0.73 -5.52
CA LEU A 195 7.86 0.21 -6.04
C LEU A 195 7.99 -0.11 -7.54
N PRO A 196 7.25 -1.11 -8.05
CA PRO A 196 7.10 -1.28 -9.49
C PRO A 196 6.35 -0.10 -10.12
N SER A 197 6.54 0.09 -11.43
CA SER A 197 5.81 1.09 -12.20
C SER A 197 5.53 0.58 -13.61
N TYR A 198 4.25 0.58 -13.97
CA TYR A 198 3.79 0.20 -15.31
C TYR A 198 2.59 1.05 -15.75
N PRO A 199 2.58 1.60 -16.99
CA PRO A 199 3.70 1.64 -17.93
C PRO A 199 4.96 2.27 -17.31
N THR A 200 6.15 1.78 -17.66
CA THR A 200 7.38 2.13 -16.93
C THR A 200 7.95 3.46 -17.40
N PHE A 201 8.18 3.59 -18.71
CA PHE A 201 8.74 4.78 -19.34
C PHE A 201 7.81 5.28 -20.44
N ASN A 202 7.89 6.58 -20.74
CA ASN A 202 7.13 7.25 -21.80
C ASN A 202 7.50 6.80 -23.24
N LYS A 203 8.11 5.62 -23.36
CA LYS A 203 8.48 4.96 -24.61
C LYS A 203 8.41 3.45 -24.42
N GLY A 204 7.83 2.76 -25.40
CA GLY A 204 7.74 1.30 -25.39
C GLY A 204 9.11 0.62 -25.41
N SER A 205 9.23 -0.54 -24.74
CA SER A 205 10.52 -1.23 -24.58
C SER A 205 11.20 -1.59 -25.90
N GLN A 206 10.44 -2.00 -26.93
CA GLN A 206 11.03 -2.33 -28.23
C GLN A 206 11.59 -1.10 -28.94
N ALA A 207 10.89 0.04 -28.86
CA ALA A 207 11.39 1.30 -29.43
C ALA A 207 12.67 1.74 -28.72
N LEU A 208 12.71 1.63 -27.38
CA LEU A 208 13.89 1.95 -26.59
C LEU A 208 15.10 1.05 -26.94
N ILE A 209 14.88 -0.25 -27.16
CA ILE A 209 15.91 -1.18 -27.62
C ILE A 209 16.40 -0.79 -29.03
N ASN A 210 15.49 -0.40 -29.92
CA ASN A 210 15.85 0.02 -31.27
C ASN A 210 16.70 1.30 -31.26
N ASP A 211 16.32 2.29 -30.45
CA ASP A 211 17.07 3.54 -30.28
C ASP A 211 18.48 3.28 -29.73
N ALA A 212 18.59 2.43 -28.71
CA ALA A 212 19.88 2.03 -28.14
C ALA A 212 20.78 1.36 -29.19
N ARG A 213 20.23 0.44 -29.99
CA ARG A 213 20.95 -0.24 -31.07
C ARG A 213 21.38 0.72 -32.18
N ALA A 214 20.51 1.66 -32.55
CA ALA A 214 20.85 2.72 -33.52
C ALA A 214 21.98 3.63 -33.00
N ALA A 215 22.06 3.83 -31.67
CA ALA A 215 23.15 4.54 -31.00
C ALA A 215 24.42 3.69 -30.78
N GLY A 216 24.45 2.45 -31.29
CA GLY A 216 25.63 1.57 -31.24
C GLY A 216 25.65 0.57 -30.08
N ALA A 217 24.63 0.50 -29.23
CA ALA A 217 24.54 -0.50 -28.17
C ALA A 217 24.21 -1.89 -28.76
N SER A 218 25.09 -2.86 -28.55
CA SER A 218 24.99 -4.21 -29.12
C SER A 218 24.72 -5.29 -28.06
N THR A 219 25.07 -5.00 -26.81
CA THR A 219 24.90 -5.91 -25.66
C THR A 219 23.83 -5.40 -24.70
N GLU A 220 23.31 -6.28 -23.84
CA GLU A 220 22.35 -5.91 -22.78
C GLU A 220 22.92 -4.84 -21.83
N ALA A 221 24.19 -4.96 -21.46
CA ALA A 221 24.85 -3.98 -20.59
C ALA A 221 24.91 -2.58 -21.22
N GLU A 222 25.21 -2.50 -22.52
CA GLU A 222 25.22 -1.23 -23.25
C GLU A 222 23.81 -0.64 -23.40
N ILE A 223 22.79 -1.48 -23.62
CA ILE A 223 21.38 -1.04 -23.63
C ILE A 223 20.99 -0.50 -22.24
N ASN A 224 21.32 -1.22 -21.16
CA ASN A 224 21.05 -0.76 -19.79
C ASN A 224 21.74 0.57 -19.48
N GLN A 225 23.00 0.73 -19.93
CA GLN A 225 23.73 1.99 -19.80
C GLN A 225 23.08 3.12 -20.60
N TYR A 226 22.64 2.85 -21.83
CA TYR A 226 21.91 3.81 -22.66
C TYR A 226 20.64 4.30 -21.95
N VAL A 227 19.82 3.37 -21.42
CA VAL A 227 18.60 3.71 -20.67
C VAL A 227 18.92 4.54 -19.42
N ALA A 228 19.92 4.13 -18.63
CA ALA A 228 20.33 4.86 -17.44
C ALA A 228 20.83 6.27 -17.78
N GLN A 229 21.55 6.44 -18.90
CA GLN A 229 22.02 7.75 -19.34
C GLN A 229 20.86 8.62 -19.86
N ALA A 230 19.93 8.05 -20.62
CA ALA A 230 18.74 8.76 -21.10
C ALA A 230 17.87 9.27 -19.94
N LEU A 231 17.72 8.48 -18.87
CA LEU A 231 17.04 8.90 -17.63
C LEU A 231 17.80 10.04 -16.94
N LYS A 232 19.12 9.94 -16.80
CA LYS A 232 19.95 11.00 -16.20
C LYS A 232 19.91 12.31 -16.99
N ASN A 233 19.89 12.22 -18.32
CA ASN A 233 19.81 13.36 -19.23
C ASN A 233 18.39 13.91 -19.40
N LYS A 234 17.38 13.23 -18.84
CA LYS A 234 15.95 13.57 -18.99
C LYS A 234 15.41 13.43 -20.42
N GLU A 235 16.07 12.61 -21.25
CA GLU A 235 15.60 12.22 -22.58
C GLU A 235 14.56 11.09 -22.52
N LEU A 236 14.59 10.31 -21.44
CA LEU A 236 13.59 9.31 -21.07
C LEU A 236 13.03 9.67 -19.70
N GLN A 237 11.74 9.45 -19.48
CA GLN A 237 11.07 9.75 -18.21
C GLN A 237 10.20 8.57 -17.76
N PHE A 238 9.99 8.45 -16.46
CA PHE A 238 9.00 7.50 -15.94
C PHE A 238 7.59 7.96 -16.30
N CYS A 239 6.71 7.03 -16.70
CA CYS A 239 5.33 7.39 -17.06
C CYS A 239 4.57 8.06 -15.91
N VAL A 240 4.86 7.67 -14.68
CA VAL A 240 4.20 8.20 -13.49
C VAL A 240 4.52 9.68 -13.22
N GLU A 241 5.55 10.24 -13.85
CA GLU A 241 5.82 11.69 -13.84
C GLU A 241 4.80 12.48 -14.70
N ASP A 242 4.10 11.82 -15.62
CA ASP A 242 3.10 12.43 -16.50
C ASP A 242 1.98 11.44 -16.87
N PRO A 243 1.19 10.96 -15.89
CA PRO A 243 0.24 9.86 -16.08
C PRO A 243 -0.98 10.24 -16.95
N ALA A 244 -1.16 11.53 -17.23
CA ALA A 244 -2.21 12.06 -18.10
C ALA A 244 -1.78 12.13 -19.58
N ALA A 245 -0.49 11.99 -19.90
CA ALA A 245 -0.03 11.97 -21.29
C ALA A 245 -0.54 10.72 -22.03
N LYS A 246 -0.99 10.87 -23.29
CA LYS A 246 -1.64 9.81 -24.06
C LYS A 246 -0.74 8.60 -24.28
N GLU A 247 0.55 8.83 -24.47
CA GLU A 247 1.58 7.80 -24.59
C GLU A 247 1.77 6.96 -23.30
N ASN A 248 1.35 7.49 -22.15
CA ASN A 248 1.47 6.85 -20.83
C ASN A 248 0.18 6.15 -20.37
N HIS A 249 -0.91 6.26 -21.14
CA HIS A 249 -2.20 5.65 -20.78
C HIS A 249 -2.12 4.12 -20.85
N PRO A 250 -2.73 3.40 -19.88
CA PRO A 250 -3.04 1.99 -20.10
C PRO A 250 -4.10 1.89 -21.18
N ARG A 251 -3.88 1.04 -22.19
CA ARG A 251 -4.73 0.96 -23.39
C ARG A 251 -5.70 -0.22 -23.37
N ASN A 252 -5.25 -1.37 -22.87
CA ASN A 252 -6.03 -2.60 -22.86
C ASN A 252 -6.08 -3.15 -21.44
N LEU A 253 -7.27 -3.54 -20.98
CA LEU A 253 -7.47 -4.14 -19.67
C LEU A 253 -8.29 -5.42 -19.80
N PHE A 254 -7.73 -6.52 -19.29
CA PHE A 254 -8.44 -7.78 -19.12
C PHE A 254 -8.88 -7.90 -17.66
N VAL A 255 -10.16 -8.18 -17.45
CA VAL A 255 -10.73 -8.46 -16.14
C VAL A 255 -11.34 -9.87 -16.18
N TRP A 256 -10.88 -10.74 -15.28
CA TRP A 256 -11.44 -12.08 -15.14
C TRP A 256 -11.41 -12.49 -13.68
N ARG A 257 -12.38 -13.30 -13.25
CA ARG A 257 -12.56 -13.72 -11.84
C ARG A 257 -12.67 -12.53 -10.87
N ALA A 258 -13.11 -11.37 -11.36
CA ALA A 258 -13.24 -10.13 -10.60
C ALA A 258 -14.39 -9.27 -11.12
N ASN A 259 -15.16 -8.67 -10.22
CA ASN A 259 -16.10 -7.61 -10.55
C ASN A 259 -15.47 -6.24 -10.22
N LEU A 260 -14.43 -5.85 -10.94
CA LEU A 260 -13.67 -4.61 -10.69
C LEU A 260 -14.58 -3.39 -10.52
N ILE A 261 -15.39 -3.10 -11.53
CA ILE A 261 -16.21 -1.89 -11.61
C ILE A 261 -17.34 -1.91 -10.57
N GLY A 262 -17.89 -3.08 -10.25
CA GLY A 262 -19.00 -3.21 -9.31
C GLY A 262 -18.63 -3.61 -7.88
N SER A 263 -17.34 -3.71 -7.52
CA SER A 263 -16.94 -4.20 -6.19
C SER A 263 -15.64 -3.57 -5.69
N SER A 264 -14.52 -3.77 -6.40
CA SER A 264 -13.21 -3.43 -5.86
C SER A 264 -12.70 -2.03 -6.24
N SER A 265 -13.35 -1.32 -7.17
CA SER A 265 -13.02 0.04 -7.60
C SER A 265 -13.34 1.10 -6.54
N LYS A 266 -12.36 1.46 -5.72
CA LYS A 266 -12.48 2.60 -4.78
C LYS A 266 -12.37 3.88 -5.61
N GLY A 267 -13.32 4.80 -5.44
CA GLY A 267 -13.50 5.92 -6.36
C GLY A 267 -14.17 5.48 -7.67
N HIS A 268 -15.26 4.72 -7.60
CA HIS A 268 -15.98 4.16 -8.76
C HIS A 268 -16.20 5.16 -9.90
N GLU A 269 -16.68 6.37 -9.57
CA GLU A 269 -16.96 7.41 -10.58
C GLU A 269 -15.70 7.90 -11.31
N TYR A 270 -14.53 7.85 -10.67
CA TYR A 270 -13.25 8.16 -11.30
C TYR A 270 -12.83 7.09 -12.32
N PHE A 271 -13.20 5.83 -12.11
CA PHE A 271 -13.03 4.78 -13.13
C PHE A 271 -13.91 5.09 -14.35
N LEU A 272 -15.18 5.43 -14.14
CA LEU A 272 -16.10 5.76 -15.23
C LEU A 272 -15.64 6.98 -16.02
N LYS A 273 -15.19 8.03 -15.34
CA LYS A 273 -14.68 9.28 -15.94
C LYS A 273 -13.38 9.07 -16.69
N HIS A 274 -12.31 8.68 -15.98
CA HIS A 274 -10.96 8.76 -16.52
C HIS A 274 -10.51 7.46 -17.19
N LEU A 275 -10.98 6.30 -16.73
CA LEU A 275 -10.55 5.03 -17.31
C LEU A 275 -11.43 4.63 -18.51
N LEU A 276 -12.75 4.76 -18.37
CA LEU A 276 -13.72 4.34 -19.39
C LEU A 276 -14.21 5.47 -20.30
N GLY A 277 -14.17 6.74 -19.88
CA GLY A 277 -14.68 7.86 -20.68
C GLY A 277 -16.20 7.85 -20.84
N THR A 278 -16.91 7.39 -19.81
CA THR A 278 -18.38 7.27 -19.79
C THR A 278 -19.02 8.36 -18.94
N LYS A 279 -20.36 8.42 -18.93
CA LYS A 279 -21.07 9.27 -17.97
C LYS A 279 -20.70 8.87 -16.54
N HIS A 280 -20.45 9.87 -15.71
CA HIS A 280 -20.03 9.69 -14.33
C HIS A 280 -20.74 10.68 -13.41
N GLY A 281 -20.62 10.43 -12.11
CA GLY A 281 -21.14 11.23 -11.01
C GLY A 281 -20.08 11.90 -10.14
N VAL A 282 -18.82 12.01 -10.58
CA VAL A 282 -17.79 12.82 -9.88
C VAL A 282 -18.32 14.24 -9.65
N LEU A 283 -18.33 14.67 -8.39
CA LEU A 283 -18.81 16.00 -7.97
C LEU A 283 -17.66 16.94 -7.60
N GLU A 284 -16.52 16.37 -7.22
CA GLU A 284 -15.33 17.14 -6.86
C GLU A 284 -14.69 17.78 -8.10
N ASP A 285 -14.18 18.98 -7.92
CA ASP A 285 -13.30 19.61 -8.88
C ASP A 285 -11.88 19.01 -8.77
N ASP A 286 -11.01 19.38 -9.71
CA ASP A 286 -9.57 19.10 -9.68
C ASP A 286 -8.87 19.99 -8.61
N ASP A 287 -9.32 19.89 -7.35
CA ASP A 287 -9.10 20.87 -6.28
C ASP A 287 -8.27 20.35 -5.09
N ALA A 288 -7.39 19.37 -5.33
CA ALA A 288 -6.45 18.89 -4.31
C ALA A 288 -5.82 20.08 -3.54
N PRO A 289 -5.77 20.02 -2.19
CA PRO A 289 -5.34 21.13 -1.33
C PRO A 289 -3.89 21.54 -1.60
N VAL A 290 -3.10 20.63 -2.16
CA VAL A 290 -1.72 20.84 -2.59
C VAL A 290 -1.54 20.20 -3.97
N LYS A 291 -1.00 20.94 -4.93
CA LYS A 291 -0.64 20.35 -6.23
C LYS A 291 0.65 19.54 -6.10
N PRO A 292 0.78 18.40 -6.80
CA PRO A 292 2.03 17.65 -6.85
C PRO A 292 3.14 18.43 -7.55
N GLU A 293 4.38 18.17 -7.13
CA GLU A 293 5.60 18.79 -7.68
C GLU A 293 6.34 17.86 -8.66
N GLU A 294 6.15 16.55 -8.52
CA GLU A 294 6.83 15.52 -9.33
C GLU A 294 5.92 14.93 -10.42
N ILE A 295 4.65 15.36 -10.45
CA ILE A 295 3.65 14.95 -11.44
C ILE A 295 3.29 16.16 -12.30
N LYS A 296 3.42 16.03 -13.61
CA LYS A 296 3.01 17.05 -14.55
C LYS A 296 1.50 17.22 -14.52
N TRP A 297 1.05 18.42 -14.15
CA TRP A 297 -0.37 18.77 -14.20
C TRP A 297 -0.79 19.13 -15.62
N ARG A 298 -1.72 18.36 -16.18
CA ARG A 298 -2.36 18.62 -17.47
C ARG A 298 -3.83 18.91 -17.26
N GLU A 299 -4.42 19.74 -18.11
CA GLU A 299 -5.88 19.83 -18.21
C GLU A 299 -6.45 18.43 -18.45
N ALA A 300 -7.55 18.11 -17.77
CA ALA A 300 -8.16 16.80 -17.88
C ALA A 300 -8.67 16.58 -19.32
N ASP A 301 -8.29 15.45 -19.91
CA ASP A 301 -8.93 14.94 -21.13
C ASP A 301 -10.11 14.08 -20.66
N GLU A 302 -11.34 14.43 -21.05
CA GLU A 302 -12.54 13.64 -20.70
C GLU A 302 -12.62 12.34 -21.51
N ALA A 303 -11.70 12.10 -22.44
CA ALA A 303 -11.56 10.81 -23.11
C ALA A 303 -11.07 9.72 -22.13
N GLY A 304 -11.76 8.58 -22.13
CA GLY A 304 -11.34 7.39 -21.40
C GLY A 304 -9.95 6.93 -21.83
N LYS A 305 -9.12 6.51 -20.88
CA LYS A 305 -7.75 6.04 -21.15
C LYS A 305 -7.72 4.67 -21.83
N LEU A 306 -8.69 3.79 -21.55
CA LEU A 306 -8.76 2.48 -22.18
C LEU A 306 -9.30 2.58 -23.60
N ASP A 307 -8.62 1.92 -24.52
CA ASP A 307 -9.13 1.65 -25.87
C ASP A 307 -9.96 0.36 -25.90
N LEU A 308 -9.73 -0.56 -24.95
CA LEU A 308 -10.40 -1.86 -24.90
C LEU A 308 -10.48 -2.42 -23.47
N LEU A 309 -11.68 -2.69 -22.99
CA LEU A 309 -12.00 -3.42 -21.77
C LEU A 309 -12.63 -4.78 -22.12
N ILE A 310 -11.95 -5.86 -21.72
CA ILE A 310 -12.41 -7.24 -21.89
C ILE A 310 -12.77 -7.81 -20.52
N ASP A 311 -13.99 -8.33 -20.39
CA ASP A 311 -14.44 -9.07 -19.21
C ASP A 311 -14.65 -10.56 -19.53
N ILE A 312 -14.22 -11.42 -18.61
CA ILE A 312 -14.37 -12.87 -18.71
C ILE A 312 -15.08 -13.36 -17.46
N ASP A 313 -16.38 -13.60 -17.58
CA ASP A 313 -17.27 -13.97 -16.48
C ASP A 313 -18.34 -14.97 -16.95
N PHE A 314 -18.86 -15.79 -16.03
CA PHE A 314 -19.96 -16.71 -16.27
C PHE A 314 -21.34 -16.06 -16.04
N ARG A 315 -21.36 -14.84 -15.49
CA ARG A 315 -22.57 -14.02 -15.32
C ARG A 315 -22.31 -12.58 -15.76
N MET A 316 -23.37 -11.89 -16.18
CA MET A 316 -23.29 -10.46 -16.54
C MET A 316 -23.19 -9.60 -15.26
N ALA A 317 -21.98 -9.45 -14.73
CA ALA A 317 -21.69 -8.56 -13.60
C ALA A 317 -21.57 -7.09 -14.06
N SER A 318 -21.42 -6.16 -13.11
CA SER A 318 -21.27 -4.73 -13.42
C SER A 318 -20.08 -4.47 -14.32
N THR A 319 -18.92 -5.12 -14.13
CA THR A 319 -17.79 -5.00 -15.07
C THR A 319 -18.22 -5.34 -16.49
N GLY A 320 -18.82 -6.52 -16.72
CA GLY A 320 -19.29 -6.93 -18.05
C GLY A 320 -20.28 -5.97 -18.69
N LEU A 321 -21.14 -5.29 -17.91
CA LEU A 321 -22.04 -4.24 -18.44
C LEU A 321 -21.32 -3.00 -18.97
N TYR A 322 -20.10 -2.72 -18.48
CA TYR A 322 -19.26 -1.60 -18.91
C TYR A 322 -18.14 -2.02 -19.89
N SER A 323 -18.03 -3.31 -20.21
CA SER A 323 -16.98 -3.84 -21.08
C SER A 323 -17.34 -3.77 -22.56
N ASP A 324 -16.32 -3.58 -23.40
CA ASP A 324 -16.48 -3.62 -24.87
C ASP A 324 -16.71 -5.05 -25.37
N ILE A 325 -16.05 -6.02 -24.74
CA ILE A 325 -16.17 -7.45 -25.08
C ILE A 325 -16.37 -8.25 -23.79
N VAL A 326 -17.36 -9.14 -23.80
CA VAL A 326 -17.60 -10.10 -22.73
C VAL A 326 -17.44 -11.52 -23.28
N PHE A 327 -16.51 -12.28 -22.71
CA PHE A 327 -16.36 -13.70 -23.01
C PHE A 327 -17.06 -14.56 -21.95
N PRO A 328 -17.95 -15.49 -22.33
CA PRO A 328 -18.60 -16.38 -21.37
C PRO A 328 -17.59 -17.37 -20.80
N ALA A 329 -17.41 -17.35 -19.48
CA ALA A 329 -16.58 -18.32 -18.77
C ALA A 329 -17.40 -19.55 -18.34
N ALA A 330 -16.75 -20.71 -18.25
CA ALA A 330 -17.31 -21.87 -17.57
C ALA A 330 -17.49 -21.58 -16.07
N THR A 331 -18.58 -22.08 -15.49
CA THR A 331 -18.80 -22.00 -14.04
C THR A 331 -17.82 -22.91 -13.28
N TRP A 332 -17.84 -22.86 -11.95
CA TRP A 332 -16.96 -23.67 -11.11
C TRP A 332 -17.18 -25.19 -11.25
N TYR A 333 -18.33 -25.62 -11.77
CA TYR A 333 -18.66 -27.05 -11.95
C TYR A 333 -18.37 -27.58 -13.36
N GLU A 334 -17.79 -26.75 -14.23
CA GLU A 334 -17.61 -27.04 -15.65
C GLU A 334 -16.13 -26.97 -16.08
N LYS A 335 -15.19 -26.98 -15.12
CA LYS A 335 -13.74 -26.88 -15.36
C LYS A 335 -12.93 -27.49 -14.21
N GLU A 336 -11.64 -27.72 -14.47
CA GLU A 336 -10.62 -28.07 -13.48
C GLU A 336 -9.81 -26.81 -13.10
N ASP A 337 -9.47 -26.64 -11.81
CA ASP A 337 -8.64 -25.54 -11.27
C ASP A 337 -7.81 -26.03 -10.07
#